data_AF-A0A317ISM9-F1
#
_entry.id   AF-A0A317ISM9-F1
#
_cell.length_a   1.000
_cell.length_b   1.000
_cell.length_c   1.000
_cell.angle_alpha   90.00
_cell.angle_beta   90.00
_cell.angle_gamma   90.00
#
_symmetry.space_group_name_H-M   'P 1'
#
loop_
_entity.id
_entity.type
_entity.pdbx_description
1 polymer ?
#
loop_
_entity_poly.entity_id
_entity_poly.type
_entity_poly.pdbx_seq_one_letter_code
_entity_poly.pdbx_strand_id
1 'polypeptide(L)'
;MLKSWFPFSFQDELPAPNGVSRNGSPDRTAAAGEAAKEAESPARAPQPGAGESAKYLSFDQIYQHAAVKPPRIPYGILKVADMVNSTHLAGMSPEAKRCSLLMALEAAGVEIEDLLQDAVVRQRALNDYEEIQQNRVRDFEATKTEENNRIQAELDRLTSQYMSRIQANLDEVAREQDKLHAWQRGKHEESQRITEAATFCVPQGSAAAGGSLASVLERATLRK
;
A
#
# COMPACT_ATOMS: atom_id res chain seq x y z
N MET A 1 9.66 6.37 -8.14
CA MET A 1 10.26 6.33 -6.79
C MET A 1 9.37 7.13 -5.87
N LEU A 2 8.77 6.51 -4.85
CA LEU A 2 7.93 7.19 -3.86
C LEU A 2 8.54 6.91 -2.49
N LYS A 3 9.15 7.93 -1.89
CA LYS A 3 9.80 7.88 -0.58
C LYS A 3 9.32 9.07 0.25
N SER A 4 9.20 8.83 1.55
CA SER A 4 8.78 9.76 2.62
C SER A 4 7.42 10.46 2.44
N TRP A 5 6.42 10.00 3.20
CA TRP A 5 5.33 10.87 3.66
C TRP A 5 5.04 10.84 5.18
N PHE A 6 5.81 10.06 5.95
CA PHE A 6 5.85 10.17 7.40
C PHE A 6 7.31 10.15 7.85
N PRO A 7 7.79 11.26 8.42
CA PRO A 7 8.01 11.27 9.86
C PRO A 7 7.48 12.55 10.51
N PHE A 8 6.24 12.52 11.00
CA PHE A 8 5.76 13.51 11.98
C PHE A 8 6.11 13.02 13.38
N SER A 9 7.39 13.15 13.75
CA SER A 9 7.83 12.97 15.13
C SER A 9 7.46 14.22 15.93
N PHE A 10 6.55 14.10 16.88
CA PHE A 10 6.39 15.10 17.94
C PHE A 10 7.66 15.08 18.81
N GLN A 11 8.53 16.08 18.64
CA GLN A 11 9.72 16.27 19.43
C GLN A 11 9.95 17.77 19.64
N ASP A 12 9.30 18.33 20.66
CA ASP A 12 9.58 19.68 21.14
C ASP A 12 9.42 19.67 22.67
N GLU A 13 10.56 19.61 23.39
CA GLU A 13 10.67 19.64 24.86
C GLU A 13 12.16 19.74 25.26
N LEU A 14 12.64 20.96 25.49
CA LEU A 14 13.81 21.33 26.30
C LEU A 14 13.72 22.85 26.57
N PRO A 15 14.17 23.40 27.72
CA PRO A 15 15.37 22.97 28.44
C PRO A 15 15.22 22.69 29.95
N ALA A 16 16.17 21.92 30.48
CA ALA A 16 16.30 21.61 31.91
C ALA A 16 16.94 22.74 32.74
N PRO A 17 16.81 22.65 34.08
CA PRO A 17 17.95 22.92 34.95
C PRO A 17 18.33 21.71 35.85
N ASN A 18 19.62 21.60 36.16
CA ASN A 18 20.29 20.47 36.84
C ASN A 18 19.80 20.17 38.27
N GLY A 19 19.87 18.89 38.70
CA GLY A 19 19.35 18.50 40.04
C GLY A 19 19.80 17.20 40.75
N VAL A 20 20.76 16.40 40.26
CA VAL A 20 21.55 15.37 41.04
C VAL A 20 20.82 14.15 41.68
N SER A 21 21.48 12.97 41.61
CA SER A 21 21.26 11.72 42.41
C SER A 21 20.03 10.83 42.08
N ARG A 22 20.07 9.49 42.16
CA ARG A 22 21.16 8.49 42.39
C ARG A 22 20.67 7.09 41.95
N ASN A 23 21.58 6.19 41.55
CA ASN A 23 21.29 4.78 41.21
C ASN A 23 20.56 3.99 42.31
N GLY A 24 19.69 3.04 41.91
CA GLY A 24 19.09 2.04 42.81
C GLY A 24 18.15 1.01 42.14
N SER A 25 18.69 -0.13 41.74
CA SER A 25 18.00 -1.45 41.60
C SER A 25 18.85 -2.47 42.38
N PRO A 26 18.37 -3.67 42.82
CA PRO A 26 17.26 -4.49 42.30
C PRO A 26 16.24 -4.85 43.44
N ASP A 27 15.42 -5.93 43.49
CA ASP A 27 15.26 -7.14 42.65
C ASP A 27 13.87 -7.82 42.77
N ARG A 28 13.63 -8.84 41.93
CA ARG A 28 12.68 -10.00 42.00
C ARG A 28 11.45 -10.00 42.94
N THR A 29 10.30 -10.33 42.36
CA THR A 29 9.54 -11.62 42.51
C THR A 29 8.29 -11.55 41.59
N ALA A 30 7.99 -12.46 40.65
CA ALA A 30 7.75 -13.91 40.66
C ALA A 30 6.24 -14.28 40.58
N ALA A 31 5.80 -14.59 39.35
CA ALA A 31 4.76 -15.55 38.92
C ALA A 31 3.31 -15.53 39.49
N ALA A 32 2.34 -15.51 38.57
CA ALA A 32 1.29 -16.55 38.32
C ALA A 32 -0.10 -15.97 37.97
N GLY A 33 -0.81 -16.57 37.00
CA GLY A 33 -2.24 -16.30 36.74
C GLY A 33 -2.64 -16.25 35.26
N GLU A 34 -2.87 -17.40 34.64
CA GLU A 34 -3.54 -17.50 33.32
C GLU A 34 -5.07 -17.40 33.48
N ALA A 35 -5.78 -16.75 32.54
CA ALA A 35 -7.01 -17.28 31.91
C ALA A 35 -7.70 -16.29 30.93
N ALA A 36 -8.01 -16.77 29.72
CA ALA A 36 -9.19 -16.46 28.88
C ALA A 36 -9.46 -14.98 28.44
N LYS A 37 -9.36 -14.65 27.14
CA LYS A 37 -10.44 -14.63 26.10
C LYS A 37 -11.48 -13.48 26.31
N GLU A 38 -12.00 -12.77 25.30
CA GLU A 38 -12.04 -12.93 23.84
C GLU A 38 -12.31 -11.58 23.12
N ALA A 39 -12.00 -11.51 21.82
CA ALA A 39 -12.30 -10.46 20.83
C ALA A 39 -11.41 -9.19 20.91
N GLU A 40 -10.93 -8.63 19.80
CA GLU A 40 -11.45 -8.62 18.43
C GLU A 40 -10.29 -8.70 17.42
N SER A 41 -10.35 -9.60 16.43
CA SER A 41 -9.30 -9.73 15.42
C SER A 41 -9.51 -8.69 14.31
N PRO A 42 -8.56 -7.76 14.06
CA PRO A 42 -8.71 -6.83 12.95
C PRO A 42 -8.74 -7.61 11.63
N ALA A 43 -9.69 -7.26 10.77
CA ALA A 43 -10.06 -8.03 9.59
C ALA A 43 -8.84 -8.47 8.77
N ARG A 44 -8.70 -9.78 8.57
CA ARG A 44 -7.75 -10.36 7.62
C ARG A 44 -8.03 -9.74 6.25
N ALA A 45 -7.12 -8.89 5.79
CA ALA A 45 -7.20 -8.31 4.45
C ALA A 45 -7.45 -9.43 3.42
N PRO A 46 -8.37 -9.23 2.45
CA PRO A 46 -8.61 -10.21 1.41
C PRO A 46 -7.29 -10.40 0.66
N GLN A 47 -6.71 -11.60 0.75
CA GLN A 47 -5.53 -11.94 -0.02
C GLN A 47 -5.92 -11.79 -1.50
N PRO A 48 -5.26 -10.91 -2.28
CA PRO A 48 -5.57 -10.77 -3.69
C PRO A 48 -5.37 -12.15 -4.32
N GLY A 49 -6.42 -12.60 -5.01
CA GLY A 49 -6.64 -14.03 -5.22
C GLY A 49 -5.43 -14.74 -5.77
N ALA A 50 -5.17 -15.94 -5.27
CA ALA A 50 -4.39 -16.94 -5.99
C ALA A 50 -5.15 -17.26 -7.28
N GLY A 51 -4.95 -16.43 -8.31
CA GLY A 51 -5.43 -16.71 -9.64
C GLY A 51 -4.85 -18.05 -10.05
N GLU A 52 -5.71 -19.01 -10.34
CA GLU A 52 -5.27 -20.28 -10.91
C GLU A 52 -4.36 -19.97 -12.09
N SER A 53 -3.10 -20.35 -11.97
CA SER A 53 -2.11 -20.16 -13.03
C SER A 53 -2.54 -21.05 -14.19
N ALA A 54 -3.33 -20.47 -15.09
CA ALA A 54 -3.91 -21.15 -16.22
C ALA A 54 -2.77 -21.68 -17.09
N LYS A 55 -2.49 -22.98 -16.92
CA LYS A 55 -1.37 -23.64 -17.57
C LYS A 55 -1.58 -23.55 -19.08
N TYR A 56 -0.55 -23.09 -19.79
CA TYR A 56 -0.55 -23.12 -21.24
C TYR A 56 -0.75 -24.55 -21.73
N LEU A 57 -1.44 -24.70 -22.86
CA LEU A 57 -1.65 -25.99 -23.51
C LEU A 57 -0.30 -26.57 -23.97
N SER A 58 -0.17 -27.89 -24.00
CA SER A 58 0.98 -28.52 -24.65
C SER A 58 0.94 -28.30 -26.16
N PHE A 59 2.10 -28.37 -26.83
CA PHE A 59 2.16 -28.19 -28.28
C PHE A 59 1.23 -29.17 -29.04
N ASP A 60 1.14 -30.43 -28.60
CA ASP A 60 0.19 -31.40 -29.17
C ASP A 60 -1.27 -30.98 -29.02
N GLN A 61 -1.63 -30.37 -27.88
CA GLN A 61 -2.98 -29.82 -27.66
C GLN A 61 -3.22 -28.60 -28.55
N ILE A 62 -2.23 -27.70 -28.70
CA ILE A 62 -2.31 -26.55 -29.61
C ILE A 62 -2.57 -27.03 -31.04
N TYR A 63 -1.84 -28.04 -31.53
CA TYR A 63 -2.05 -28.62 -32.85
C TYR A 63 -3.40 -29.35 -33.02
N GLN A 64 -3.97 -29.89 -31.94
CA GLN A 64 -5.30 -30.53 -31.96
C GLN A 64 -6.45 -29.51 -31.97
N HIS A 65 -6.27 -28.37 -31.31
CA HIS A 65 -7.24 -27.27 -31.21
C HIS A 65 -7.09 -26.22 -32.32
N ALA A 66 -6.04 -26.28 -33.13
CA ALA A 66 -5.82 -25.43 -34.28
C ALA A 66 -6.99 -25.46 -35.28
N ALA A 67 -7.32 -24.29 -35.85
CA ALA A 67 -8.37 -24.17 -36.86
C ALA A 67 -8.09 -25.00 -38.13
N VAL A 68 -6.81 -25.13 -38.49
CA VAL A 68 -6.31 -26.05 -39.52
C VAL A 68 -5.44 -27.10 -38.82
N LYS A 69 -5.87 -28.36 -38.86
CA LYS A 69 -5.14 -29.46 -38.23
C LYS A 69 -3.92 -29.83 -39.10
N PRO A 70 -2.71 -29.94 -38.52
CA PRO A 70 -1.54 -30.41 -39.26
C PRO A 70 -1.79 -31.79 -39.90
N PRO A 71 -1.33 -32.05 -41.13
CA PRO A 71 -1.56 -33.33 -41.79
C PRO A 71 -0.92 -34.50 -41.00
N ARG A 72 -1.58 -35.65 -40.96
CA ARG A 72 -1.09 -36.86 -40.27
C ARG A 72 -0.15 -37.67 -41.19
N ILE A 73 0.98 -37.07 -41.53
CA ILE A 73 2.03 -37.69 -42.35
C ILE A 73 2.94 -38.55 -41.46
N PRO A 74 3.41 -39.74 -41.88
CA PRO A 74 4.42 -40.51 -41.13
C PRO A 74 5.74 -39.75 -40.93
N TYR A 75 6.06 -38.80 -41.82
CA TYR A 75 7.22 -37.91 -41.74
C TYR A 75 6.76 -36.43 -41.82
N GLY A 76 6.29 -35.88 -40.70
CA GLY A 76 6.01 -34.44 -40.57
C GLY A 76 7.26 -33.61 -40.26
N ILE A 77 7.14 -32.28 -40.24
CA ILE A 77 8.27 -31.35 -40.02
C ILE A 77 8.99 -31.58 -38.69
N LEU A 78 8.26 -31.98 -37.65
CA LEU A 78 8.83 -32.30 -36.34
C LEU A 78 9.77 -33.50 -36.43
N LYS A 79 9.43 -34.52 -37.24
CA LYS A 79 10.29 -35.68 -37.46
C LYS A 79 11.57 -35.31 -38.21
N VAL A 80 11.47 -34.35 -39.13
CA VAL A 80 12.63 -33.79 -39.83
C VAL A 80 13.51 -32.97 -38.88
N ALA A 81 12.93 -32.19 -37.96
CA ALA A 81 13.68 -31.51 -36.91
C ALA A 81 14.43 -32.51 -36.00
N ASP A 82 13.81 -33.61 -35.61
CA ASP A 82 14.47 -34.69 -34.87
C ASP A 82 15.65 -35.30 -35.66
N MET A 83 15.46 -35.54 -36.96
CA MET A 83 16.51 -36.09 -37.84
C MET A 83 17.70 -35.14 -37.97
N VAL A 84 17.47 -33.83 -38.14
CA VAL A 84 18.52 -32.80 -38.20
C VAL A 84 19.31 -32.72 -36.89
N ASN A 85 18.65 -32.92 -35.75
CA ASN A 85 19.27 -32.95 -34.42
C ASN A 85 19.87 -34.32 -34.04
N SER A 86 19.79 -35.33 -34.92
CA SER A 86 20.32 -36.67 -34.63
C SER A 86 21.86 -36.70 -34.63
N THR A 87 22.43 -37.61 -33.83
CA THR A 87 23.88 -37.81 -33.73
C THR A 87 24.54 -38.12 -35.08
N HIS A 88 23.81 -38.78 -36.00
CA HIS A 88 24.28 -39.12 -37.33
C HIS A 88 24.57 -37.90 -38.21
N LEU A 89 23.82 -36.80 -38.04
CA LEU A 89 24.01 -35.56 -38.79
C LEU A 89 24.79 -34.50 -37.99
N ALA A 90 25.08 -34.72 -36.70
CA ALA A 90 25.67 -33.72 -35.80
C ALA A 90 26.97 -33.10 -36.34
N GLY A 91 27.93 -33.92 -36.76
CA GLY A 91 29.27 -33.49 -37.23
C GLY A 91 29.39 -33.11 -38.71
N MET A 92 28.31 -33.15 -39.49
CA MET A 92 28.33 -32.81 -40.91
C MET A 92 28.28 -31.29 -41.15
N SER A 93 28.78 -30.81 -42.29
CA SER A 93 28.58 -29.41 -42.72
C SER A 93 27.08 -29.16 -43.03
N PRO A 94 26.57 -27.91 -42.94
CA PRO A 94 25.16 -27.62 -43.19
C PRO A 94 24.65 -28.12 -44.55
N GLU A 95 25.48 -28.01 -45.59
CA GLU A 95 25.15 -28.49 -46.93
C GLU A 95 25.13 -30.02 -47.02
N ALA A 96 26.09 -30.70 -46.37
CA ALA A 96 26.06 -32.16 -46.28
C ALA A 96 24.83 -32.66 -45.50
N LYS A 97 24.43 -32.00 -44.40
CA LYS A 97 23.17 -32.30 -43.69
C LYS A 97 21.97 -32.15 -44.61
N ARG A 98 21.89 -31.06 -45.37
CA ARG A 98 20.81 -30.79 -46.32
C ARG A 98 20.70 -31.89 -47.37
N CYS A 99 21.80 -32.22 -48.04
CA CYS A 99 21.81 -33.26 -49.08
C CYS A 99 21.46 -34.64 -48.51
N SER A 100 22.04 -35.04 -47.38
CA SER A 100 21.71 -36.31 -46.73
C SER A 100 20.25 -36.39 -46.29
N LEU A 101 19.68 -35.29 -45.81
CA LEU A 101 18.27 -35.21 -45.42
C LEU A 101 17.34 -35.32 -46.64
N LEU A 102 17.61 -34.59 -47.73
CA LEU A 102 16.80 -34.65 -48.95
C LEU A 102 16.81 -36.05 -49.56
N MET A 103 17.99 -36.68 -49.66
CA MET A 103 18.10 -38.07 -50.14
C MET A 103 17.35 -39.06 -49.24
N ALA A 104 17.35 -38.86 -47.91
CA ALA A 104 16.61 -39.72 -46.99
C ALA A 104 15.08 -39.53 -47.09
N LEU A 105 14.61 -38.31 -47.38
CA LEU A 105 13.20 -38.00 -47.60
C LEU A 105 12.69 -38.54 -48.95
N GLU A 106 13.49 -38.38 -50.02
CA GLU A 106 13.24 -38.97 -51.33
C GLU A 106 13.16 -40.50 -51.26
N ALA A 107 14.12 -41.15 -50.59
CA ALA A 107 14.10 -42.59 -50.35
C ALA A 107 12.93 -43.07 -49.48
N ALA A 108 12.35 -42.19 -48.65
CA ALA A 108 11.16 -42.46 -47.86
C ALA A 108 9.84 -42.13 -48.60
N GLY A 109 9.90 -41.60 -49.83
CA GLY A 109 8.73 -41.21 -50.62
C GLY A 109 7.97 -40.01 -50.03
N VAL A 110 8.67 -39.07 -49.38
CA VAL A 110 8.08 -37.91 -48.71
C VAL A 110 8.19 -36.68 -49.59
N GLU A 111 7.05 -36.13 -50.01
CA GLU A 111 7.01 -34.90 -50.80
C GLU A 111 7.40 -33.68 -49.96
N ILE A 112 8.26 -32.83 -50.54
CA ILE A 112 8.76 -31.62 -49.88
C ILE A 112 7.64 -30.59 -49.71
N GLU A 113 6.69 -30.53 -50.64
CA GLU A 113 5.54 -29.61 -50.56
C GLU A 113 4.64 -29.91 -49.35
N ASP A 114 4.33 -31.18 -49.11
CA ASP A 114 3.57 -31.62 -47.93
C ASP A 114 4.28 -31.29 -46.61
N LEU A 115 5.61 -31.44 -46.58
CA LEU A 115 6.44 -31.11 -45.42
C LEU A 115 6.45 -29.60 -45.12
N LEU A 116 6.56 -28.76 -46.17
CA LEU A 116 6.47 -27.31 -46.05
C LEU A 116 5.07 -26.86 -45.63
N GLN A 117 4.02 -27.51 -46.13
CA GLN A 117 2.65 -27.25 -45.74
C GLN A 117 2.39 -27.62 -44.26
N ASP A 118 2.90 -28.77 -43.78
CA ASP A 118 2.86 -29.14 -42.35
C ASP A 118 3.58 -28.10 -41.48
N ALA A 119 4.73 -27.59 -41.93
CA ALA A 119 5.47 -26.51 -41.25
C ALA A 119 4.66 -25.20 -41.16
N VAL A 120 4.08 -24.74 -42.26
CA VAL A 120 3.26 -23.51 -42.30
C VAL A 120 2.02 -23.64 -41.43
N VAL A 121 1.33 -24.78 -41.48
CA VAL A 121 0.12 -25.03 -40.66
C VAL A 121 0.45 -25.08 -39.17
N ARG A 122 1.55 -25.75 -38.77
CA ARG A 122 1.99 -25.76 -37.36
C ARG A 122 2.43 -24.39 -36.89
N GLN A 123 3.19 -23.64 -37.69
CA GLN A 123 3.61 -22.30 -37.30
C GLN A 123 2.42 -21.35 -37.14
N ARG A 124 1.42 -21.42 -38.04
CA ARG A 124 0.16 -20.69 -37.86
C ARG A 124 -0.52 -21.08 -36.55
N ALA A 125 -0.68 -22.37 -36.26
CA ALA A 125 -1.32 -22.84 -35.03
C ALA A 125 -0.64 -22.31 -33.76
N LEU A 126 0.70 -22.19 -33.76
CA LEU A 126 1.44 -21.59 -32.64
C LEU A 126 1.19 -20.08 -32.54
N ASN A 127 1.26 -19.35 -33.66
CA ASN A 127 1.04 -17.90 -33.70
C ASN A 127 -0.40 -17.54 -33.27
N ASP A 128 -1.40 -18.23 -33.80
CA ASP A 128 -2.82 -18.04 -33.47
C ASP A 128 -3.05 -18.28 -31.96
N TYR A 129 -2.42 -19.31 -31.38
CA TYR A 129 -2.50 -19.58 -29.95
C TYR A 129 -1.81 -18.51 -29.10
N GLU A 130 -0.62 -18.05 -29.53
CA GLU A 130 0.11 -16.97 -28.87
C GLU A 130 -0.73 -15.69 -28.85
N GLU A 131 -1.31 -15.28 -29.98
CA GLU A 131 -2.16 -14.09 -30.06
C GLU A 131 -3.35 -14.17 -29.08
N ILE A 132 -4.00 -15.34 -28.99
CA ILE A 132 -5.08 -15.57 -28.02
C ILE A 132 -4.60 -15.42 -26.58
N GLN A 133 -3.40 -15.94 -26.23
CA GLN A 133 -2.86 -15.77 -24.88
C GLN A 133 -2.45 -14.33 -24.58
N GLN A 134 -1.83 -13.63 -25.54
CA GLN A 134 -1.45 -12.22 -25.40
C GLN A 134 -2.69 -11.33 -25.21
N ASN A 135 -3.75 -11.56 -25.99
CA ASN A 135 -5.03 -10.85 -25.84
C ASN A 135 -5.65 -11.13 -24.47
N ARG A 136 -5.71 -12.39 -24.03
CA ARG A 136 -6.21 -12.77 -22.70
C ARG A 136 -5.45 -12.10 -21.56
N VAL A 137 -4.12 -12.00 -21.65
CA VAL A 137 -3.29 -11.28 -20.65
C VAL A 137 -3.62 -9.80 -20.66
N ARG A 138 -3.70 -9.18 -21.85
CA ARG A 138 -4.05 -7.75 -22.00
C ARG A 138 -5.42 -7.41 -21.42
N ASP A 139 -6.43 -8.27 -21.64
CA ASP A 139 -7.77 -8.09 -21.10
C ASP A 139 -7.80 -8.22 -19.57
N PHE A 140 -7.03 -9.17 -19.02
CA PHE A 140 -6.85 -9.32 -17.58
C PHE A 140 -6.14 -8.10 -16.96
N GLU A 141 -5.07 -7.63 -17.57
CA GLU A 141 -4.33 -6.42 -17.15
C GLU A 141 -5.21 -5.17 -17.19
N ALA A 142 -6.00 -4.98 -18.25
CA ALA A 142 -6.96 -3.88 -18.37
C ALA A 142 -8.01 -3.94 -17.26
N THR A 143 -8.57 -5.13 -17.00
CA THR A 143 -9.54 -5.35 -15.91
C THR A 143 -8.93 -5.03 -14.55
N LYS A 144 -7.70 -5.47 -14.27
CA LYS A 144 -7.02 -5.20 -12.98
C LYS A 144 -6.55 -3.76 -12.84
N THR A 145 -6.21 -3.08 -13.92
CA THR A 145 -5.93 -1.64 -13.93
C THR A 145 -7.20 -0.86 -13.55
N GLU A 146 -8.35 -1.21 -14.12
CA GLU A 146 -9.63 -0.58 -13.79
C GLU A 146 -10.08 -0.86 -12.34
N GLU A 147 -9.92 -2.09 -11.84
CA GLU A 147 -10.14 -2.39 -10.42
C GLU A 147 -9.24 -1.54 -9.50
N ASN A 148 -7.94 -1.43 -9.80
CA ASN A 148 -7.00 -0.63 -9.04
C ASN A 148 -7.33 0.88 -9.08
N ASN A 149 -7.74 1.41 -10.24
CA ASN A 149 -8.17 2.80 -10.38
C ASN A 149 -9.39 3.12 -9.50
N ARG A 150 -10.35 2.20 -9.42
CA ARG A 150 -11.54 2.35 -8.55
C ARG A 150 -11.15 2.35 -7.07
N ILE A 151 -10.28 1.43 -6.66
CA ILE A 151 -9.75 1.39 -5.28
C ILE A 151 -9.03 2.69 -4.93
N GLN A 152 -8.19 3.21 -5.84
CA GLN A 152 -7.49 4.48 -5.61
C GLN A 152 -8.47 5.65 -5.49
N ALA A 153 -9.49 5.75 -6.35
CA ALA A 153 -10.50 6.79 -6.27
C ALA A 153 -11.33 6.73 -4.97
N GLU A 154 -11.59 5.53 -4.44
CA GLU A 154 -12.24 5.35 -3.13
C GLU A 154 -11.33 5.79 -1.97
N LEU A 155 -10.04 5.42 -2.00
CA LEU A 155 -9.04 5.86 -1.02
C LEU A 155 -8.88 7.39 -1.02
N ASP A 156 -8.83 8.01 -2.20
CA ASP A 156 -8.70 9.47 -2.34
C ASP A 156 -9.94 10.19 -1.79
N ARG A 157 -11.14 9.66 -2.07
CA ARG A 157 -12.41 10.17 -1.53
C ARG A 157 -12.45 10.08 0.00
N LEU A 158 -12.11 8.92 0.57
CA LEU A 158 -12.09 8.72 2.01
C LEU A 158 -11.05 9.65 2.67
N THR A 159 -9.85 9.74 2.09
CA THR A 159 -8.78 10.63 2.57
C THR A 159 -9.23 12.09 2.58
N SER A 160 -9.86 12.56 1.50
CA SER A 160 -10.43 13.91 1.41
C SER A 160 -11.49 14.18 2.49
N GLN A 161 -12.40 13.23 2.71
CA GLN A 161 -13.44 13.33 3.74
C GLN A 161 -12.84 13.42 5.16
N TYR A 162 -11.86 12.56 5.48
CA TYR A 162 -11.23 12.58 6.80
C TYR A 162 -10.33 13.81 7.01
N MET A 163 -9.61 14.27 5.99
CA MET A 163 -8.84 15.52 6.04
C MET A 163 -9.75 16.74 6.27
N SER A 164 -10.88 16.82 5.58
CA SER A 164 -11.87 17.89 5.81
C SER A 164 -12.41 17.87 7.24
N ARG A 165 -12.69 16.69 7.80
CA ARG A 165 -13.13 16.55 9.19
C ARG A 165 -12.04 16.92 10.20
N ILE A 166 -10.78 16.56 9.94
CA ILE A 166 -9.64 16.96 10.78
C ILE A 166 -9.51 18.49 10.78
N GLN A 167 -9.58 19.13 9.61
CA GLN A 167 -9.51 20.59 9.51
C GLN A 167 -10.65 21.26 10.27
N ALA A 168 -11.90 20.81 10.09
CA ALA A 168 -13.04 21.37 10.81
C ALA A 168 -12.90 21.26 12.34
N ASN A 169 -12.35 20.14 12.84
CA ASN A 169 -12.04 19.97 14.26
C ASN A 169 -10.95 20.95 14.74
N LEU A 170 -9.89 21.16 13.96
CA LEU A 170 -8.84 22.12 14.28
C LEU A 170 -9.37 23.56 14.31
N ASP A 171 -10.22 23.93 13.35
CA ASP A 171 -10.88 25.23 13.26
C ASP A 171 -11.86 25.47 14.43
N GLU A 172 -12.51 24.41 14.95
CA GLU A 172 -13.34 24.48 16.16
C GLU A 172 -12.49 24.71 17.42
N VAL A 173 -11.39 23.98 17.58
CA VAL A 173 -10.45 24.18 18.70
C VAL A 173 -9.87 25.60 18.68
N ALA A 174 -9.47 26.11 17.51
CA ALA A 174 -8.99 27.48 17.36
C ALA A 174 -10.06 28.51 17.76
N ARG A 175 -11.32 28.34 17.32
CA ARG A 175 -12.43 29.23 17.69
C ARG A 175 -12.69 29.24 19.21
N GLU A 176 -12.61 28.11 19.90
CA GLU A 176 -12.76 28.08 21.36
C GLU A 176 -11.57 28.72 22.09
N GLN A 177 -10.35 28.55 21.60
CA GLN A 177 -9.16 29.24 22.12
C GLN A 177 -9.29 30.77 21.96
N ASP A 178 -9.74 31.25 20.80
CA ASP A 178 -9.94 32.68 20.55
C ASP A 178 -11.02 33.28 21.45
N LYS A 179 -12.14 32.57 21.69
CA LYS A 179 -13.17 32.98 22.66
C LYS A 179 -12.59 33.10 24.07
N LEU A 180 -11.80 32.10 24.50
CA LEU A 180 -11.17 32.12 25.82
C LEU A 180 -10.18 33.29 25.94
N HIS A 181 -9.33 33.52 24.95
CA HIS A 181 -8.39 34.64 24.91
C HIS A 181 -9.11 36.00 24.91
N ALA A 182 -10.23 36.13 24.20
CA ALA A 182 -11.05 37.34 24.21
C ALA A 182 -11.65 37.62 25.59
N TRP A 183 -12.21 36.59 26.24
CA TRP A 183 -12.71 36.71 27.62
C TRP A 183 -11.60 37.05 28.61
N GLN A 184 -10.42 36.43 28.49
CA GLN A 184 -9.26 36.71 29.36
C GLN A 184 -8.81 38.17 29.29
N ARG A 185 -8.81 38.78 28.09
CA ARG A 185 -8.53 40.22 27.92
C ARG A 185 -9.55 41.09 28.64
N GLY A 186 -10.85 40.89 28.38
CA GLY A 186 -11.91 41.64 29.06
C GLY A 186 -11.91 41.45 30.59
N LYS A 187 -11.58 40.24 31.07
CA LYS A 187 -11.40 39.94 32.49
C LYS A 187 -10.18 40.67 33.09
N HIS A 188 -9.11 40.90 32.33
CA HIS A 188 -7.97 41.69 32.78
C HIS A 188 -8.33 43.18 32.86
N GLU A 189 -8.99 43.73 31.82
CA GLU A 189 -9.46 45.11 31.78
C GLU A 189 -10.45 45.43 32.92
N GLU A 190 -11.42 44.54 33.19
CA GLU A 190 -12.34 44.68 34.32
C GLU A 190 -11.60 44.59 35.66
N SER A 191 -10.66 43.65 35.81
CA SER A 191 -9.83 43.54 37.02
C SER A 191 -8.98 44.79 37.27
N GLN A 192 -8.47 45.42 36.21
CA GLN A 192 -7.74 46.68 36.28
C GLN A 192 -8.67 47.81 36.73
N ARG A 193 -9.83 47.98 36.08
CA ARG A 193 -10.84 49.00 36.48
C ARG A 193 -11.29 48.85 37.94
N ILE A 194 -11.51 47.62 38.41
CA ILE A 194 -11.85 47.35 39.82
C ILE A 194 -10.68 47.75 40.74
N THR A 195 -9.44 47.42 40.37
CA THR A 195 -8.26 47.76 41.17
C THR A 195 -8.06 49.28 41.26
N GLU A 196 -8.15 49.98 40.14
CA GLU A 196 -8.07 51.45 40.06
C GLU A 196 -9.16 52.09 40.91
N ALA A 197 -10.42 51.68 40.76
CA ALA A 197 -11.53 52.18 41.58
C ALA A 197 -11.31 51.92 43.08
N ALA A 198 -10.81 50.73 43.45
CA ALA A 198 -10.53 50.38 44.83
C ALA A 198 -9.44 51.28 45.47
N THR A 199 -8.46 51.78 44.71
CA THR A 199 -7.43 52.68 45.27
C THR A 199 -8.00 53.97 45.85
N PHE A 200 -9.06 54.51 45.25
CA PHE A 200 -9.77 55.70 45.76
C PHE A 200 -10.60 55.41 47.02
N CYS A 201 -10.97 54.15 47.26
CA CYS A 201 -11.71 53.73 48.45
C CYS A 201 -10.81 53.41 49.65
N VAL A 202 -9.49 53.33 49.49
CA VAL A 202 -8.54 53.11 50.59
C VAL A 202 -8.29 54.43 51.32
N PRO A 203 -8.54 54.54 52.65
CA PRO A 203 -8.32 55.78 53.39
C PRO A 203 -6.83 56.17 53.42
N GLN A 204 -6.46 57.23 52.70
CA GLN A 204 -5.07 57.71 52.57
C GLN A 204 -4.53 58.47 53.79
N GLY A 205 -5.23 58.44 54.94
CA GLY A 205 -4.77 59.10 56.15
C GLY A 205 -5.87 59.40 57.16
N SER A 206 -6.20 58.42 58.00
CA SER A 206 -6.68 58.72 59.36
C SER A 206 -6.39 57.54 60.29
N ALA A 207 -5.68 57.80 61.39
CA ALA A 207 -5.35 56.81 62.39
C ALA A 207 -6.54 56.55 63.34
N ALA A 208 -7.65 56.04 62.80
CA ALA A 208 -8.80 55.60 63.57
C ALA A 208 -9.66 54.55 62.83
N ALA A 209 -10.10 53.53 63.60
CA ALA A 209 -11.18 52.59 63.28
C ALA A 209 -11.00 51.61 62.08
N GLY A 210 -10.35 50.47 62.35
CA GLY A 210 -10.93 49.12 62.11
C GLY A 210 -11.20 48.61 60.68
N GLY A 211 -11.07 49.42 59.63
CA GLY A 211 -11.43 49.09 58.25
C GLY A 211 -10.27 48.67 57.35
N SER A 212 -9.31 47.86 57.83
CA SER A 212 -8.15 47.47 57.02
C SER A 212 -8.56 46.62 55.81
N LEU A 213 -7.96 46.91 54.64
CA LEU A 213 -8.17 46.19 53.38
C LEU A 213 -7.97 44.67 53.55
N ALA A 214 -7.00 44.27 54.37
CA ALA A 214 -6.72 42.87 54.69
C ALA A 214 -7.93 42.15 55.32
N SER A 215 -8.64 42.82 56.24
CA SER A 215 -9.80 42.29 56.96
C SER A 215 -11.08 42.20 56.11
N VAL A 216 -11.09 42.85 54.93
CA VAL A 216 -12.15 42.71 53.92
C VAL A 216 -11.82 41.57 52.96
N LEU A 217 -10.55 41.48 52.51
CA LEU A 217 -10.07 40.40 51.63
C LEU A 217 -10.21 39.02 52.29
N GLU A 218 -9.80 38.88 53.55
CA GLU A 218 -9.95 37.64 54.33
C GLU A 218 -11.42 37.19 54.44
N ARG A 219 -12.34 38.14 54.60
CA ARG A 219 -13.78 37.86 54.70
C ARG A 219 -14.41 37.47 53.36
N ALA A 220 -13.78 37.85 52.24
CA ALA A 220 -14.21 37.49 50.90
C ALA A 220 -13.66 36.13 50.45
N THR A 221 -12.43 35.78 50.83
CA THR A 221 -11.84 34.46 50.52
C THR A 221 -12.47 33.32 51.32
N LEU A 222 -12.96 33.59 52.53
CA LEU A 222 -13.70 32.64 53.38
C LEU A 222 -15.14 32.32 52.93
N ARG A 223 -15.64 32.89 51.83
CA ARG A 223 -17.02 32.70 51.33
C ARG A 223 -17.12 31.87 50.03
N LYS A 224 -16.14 31.01 49.75
CA LYS A 224 -16.21 30.00 48.70
C LYS A 224 -16.64 28.64 49.25
#